data_AF-A0A662EKW4-F1
#
_entry.id   AF-A0A662EKW4-F1
#
_cell.length_a   1.000
_cell.length_b   1.000
_cell.length_c   1.000
_cell.angle_alpha   90.00
_cell.angle_beta   90.00
_cell.angle_gamma   90.00
#
_symmetry.space_group_name_H-M   'P 1'
#
loop_
_entity.id
_entity.type
_entity.pdbx_description
1 polymer ?
#
loop_
_entity_poly.entity_id
_entity_poly.type
_entity_poly.pdbx_seq_one_letter_code
_entity_poly.pdbx_strand_id
1 'polypeptide(L)'
;DLGLNPQSDGNVLRIKVPRLSEERREELVKLVKKRGEEAKVALRNIRREYKEKFDDMKDEGALPEDDHRRLREQLDKITHEYTEKVNEIVEAKAQQMRTL
;
A
#
# COMPACT_ATOMS: atom_id res chain seq x y z
N ASP A 1 -16.89 -11.10 3.47
CA ASP A 1 -17.76 -12.24 3.13
C ASP A 1 -18.31 -12.05 1.74
N LEU A 2 -18.10 -13.00 0.82
CA LEU A 2 -18.36 -12.79 -0.62
C LEU A 2 -19.75 -13.25 -1.08
N GLY A 3 -20.54 -13.96 -0.25
CA GLY A 3 -21.94 -14.29 -0.54
C GLY A 3 -22.17 -15.08 -1.83
N LEU A 4 -21.15 -15.83 -2.28
CA LEU A 4 -21.19 -16.57 -3.55
C LEU A 4 -21.67 -18.00 -3.29
N ASN A 5 -22.59 -18.49 -4.14
CA ASN A 5 -23.08 -19.86 -4.12
C ASN A 5 -22.26 -20.72 -5.10
N PRO A 6 -21.34 -21.58 -4.62
CA PRO A 6 -20.61 -22.50 -5.48
C PRO A 6 -21.54 -23.58 -6.05
N GLN A 7 -21.45 -23.82 -7.36
CA GLN A 7 -22.03 -25.00 -8.01
C GLN A 7 -20.93 -26.04 -8.26
N SER A 8 -21.12 -27.26 -7.77
CA SER A 8 -20.20 -28.38 -7.98
C SER A 8 -20.70 -29.26 -9.12
N ASP A 9 -19.86 -29.48 -10.14
CA ASP A 9 -20.11 -30.43 -11.25
C ASP A 9 -19.37 -31.78 -11.04
N GLY A 10 -19.12 -32.15 -9.78
CA GLY A 10 -18.48 -33.42 -9.39
C GLY A 10 -16.95 -33.45 -9.55
N ASN A 11 -16.40 -32.81 -10.59
CA ASN A 11 -14.94 -32.66 -10.78
C ASN A 11 -14.44 -31.20 -10.67
N VAL A 12 -15.32 -30.20 -10.78
CA VAL A 12 -14.95 -28.77 -10.74
C VAL A 12 -15.98 -27.97 -9.96
N LEU A 13 -15.51 -27.08 -9.07
CA LEU A 13 -16.33 -26.10 -8.37
C LEU A 13 -16.41 -24.81 -9.19
N ARG A 14 -17.59 -24.47 -9.72
CA ARG A 14 -17.86 -23.23 -10.45
C ARG A 14 -18.53 -22.21 -9.54
N ILE A 15 -17.93 -21.03 -9.41
CA ILE A 15 -18.52 -19.92 -8.68
C ILE A 15 -18.95 -18.85 -9.69
N LYS A 16 -20.26 -18.59 -9.79
CA LYS A 16 -20.79 -17.50 -10.61
C LYS A 16 -20.70 -16.21 -9.81
N VAL A 17 -19.77 -15.33 -10.18
CA VAL A 17 -19.66 -13.98 -9.60
C VAL A 17 -20.64 -13.07 -10.33
N PRO A 18 -21.71 -12.58 -9.68
CA PRO A 18 -22.62 -11.62 -10.30
C PRO A 18 -21.87 -10.31 -10.58
N ARG A 19 -22.30 -9.55 -11.60
CA ARG A 19 -21.78 -8.19 -11.79
C ARG A 19 -22.10 -7.38 -10.55
N LEU A 20 -21.10 -6.68 -10.02
CA LEU A 20 -21.26 -5.77 -8.90
C LEU A 20 -22.16 -4.60 -9.33
N SER A 21 -23.10 -4.19 -8.46
CA SER A 21 -23.85 -2.94 -8.63
C SER A 21 -22.90 -1.74 -8.58
N GLU A 22 -23.28 -0.62 -9.19
CA GLU A 22 -22.48 0.62 -9.16
C GLU A 22 -22.20 1.06 -7.73
N GLU A 23 -23.20 1.00 -6.84
CA GLU A 23 -23.07 1.31 -5.41
C GLU A 23 -21.98 0.45 -4.74
N ARG A 24 -21.95 -0.85 -5.02
CA ARG A 24 -20.92 -1.74 -4.46
C ARG A 24 -19.52 -1.46 -5.02
N ARG A 25 -19.41 -1.05 -6.29
CA ARG A 25 -18.13 -0.63 -6.88
C ARG A 25 -17.61 0.64 -6.23
N GLU A 26 -18.47 1.61 -5.96
CA GLU A 26 -18.09 2.84 -5.27
C GLU A 26 -17.59 2.58 -3.84
N GLU A 27 -18.26 1.69 -3.11
CA GLU A 27 -17.80 1.25 -1.78
C GLU A 27 -16.40 0.61 -1.84
N LEU A 28 -16.17 -0.26 -2.83
CA LEU A 28 -14.87 -0.91 -3.02
C LEU A 28 -13.78 0.11 -3.39
N VAL A 29 -14.09 1.10 -4.23
CA VAL A 29 -13.14 2.20 -4.55
C VAL A 29 -12.80 3.00 -3.30
N LYS A 30 -13.79 3.34 -2.45
CA LYS A 30 -13.55 4.02 -1.17
C LYS A 30 -12.65 3.18 -0.25
N LEU A 31 -12.87 1.87 -0.19
CA LEU A 31 -12.05 0.95 0.60
C LEU A 31 -10.60 0.89 0.10
N VAL A 32 -10.41 0.80 -1.22
CA VAL A 32 -9.07 0.78 -1.85
C VAL A 32 -8.31 2.08 -1.53
N LYS A 33 -8.97 3.23 -1.66
CA LYS A 33 -8.38 4.53 -1.29
C LYS A 33 -8.01 4.60 0.19
N LYS A 34 -8.88 4.13 1.08
CA LYS A 34 -8.62 4.07 2.52
C LYS A 34 -7.34 3.26 2.83
N ARG A 35 -7.22 2.07 2.24
CA ARG A 35 -6.02 1.23 2.40
C ARG A 35 -4.76 1.89 1.84
N GLY A 36 -4.89 2.63 0.73
CA GLY A 36 -3.81 3.43 0.18
C GLY A 36 -3.31 4.50 1.16
N GLU A 37 -4.21 5.23 1.80
CA GLU A 37 -3.85 6.24 2.80
C GLU A 37 -3.23 5.61 4.06
N GLU A 38 -3.77 4.49 4.55
CA GLU A 38 -3.17 3.73 5.66
C GLU A 38 -1.73 3.30 5.34
N ALA A 39 -1.47 2.80 4.13
CA ALA A 39 -0.13 2.42 3.68
C ALA A 39 0.83 3.62 3.64
N LYS A 40 0.37 4.79 3.14
CA LYS A 40 1.17 6.02 3.15
C LYS A 40 1.48 6.50 4.57
N VAL A 41 0.51 6.40 5.49
CA VAL A 41 0.74 6.75 6.90
C VAL A 41 1.79 5.82 7.51
N ALA A 42 1.71 4.52 7.26
CA ALA A 42 2.72 3.56 7.71
C ALA A 42 4.12 3.89 7.16
N LEU A 43 4.25 4.19 5.86
CA LEU A 43 5.51 4.62 5.24
C LEU A 43 6.09 5.87 5.89
N ARG A 44 5.25 6.86 6.20
CA ARG A 44 5.70 8.09 6.89
C ARG A 44 6.18 7.82 8.30
N ASN A 45 5.50 6.94 9.03
CA ASN A 45 5.90 6.55 10.39
C ASN A 45 7.25 5.81 10.38
N ILE A 46 7.42 4.85 9.47
CA ILE A 46 8.68 4.13 9.27
C ILE A 46 9.81 5.12 8.96
N ARG A 47 9.60 6.03 8.01
CA ARG A 47 10.60 7.05 7.69
C ARG A 47 11.00 7.87 8.92
N ARG A 48 10.03 8.27 9.73
CA ARG A 48 10.31 9.04 10.95
C ARG A 48 11.15 8.23 11.95
N GLU A 49 10.79 6.98 12.20
CA GLU A 49 11.52 6.08 13.10
C GLU A 49 12.97 5.89 12.67
N TYR A 50 13.22 5.62 11.38
CA TYR A 50 14.58 5.43 10.88
C TYR A 50 15.38 6.74 10.85
N LYS A 51 14.72 7.88 10.60
CA LYS A 51 15.38 9.18 10.69
C LYS A 51 15.85 9.46 12.12
N GLU A 52 14.98 9.26 13.11
CA GLU A 52 15.33 9.40 14.53
C GLU A 52 16.49 8.46 14.89
N LYS A 53 16.44 7.18 14.48
CA LYS A 53 17.56 6.25 14.67
C LYS A 53 18.89 6.72 14.06
N PHE A 54 18.88 7.29 12.85
CA PHE A 54 20.10 7.79 12.24
C PHE A 54 20.65 9.02 12.97
N ASP A 55 19.76 9.92 13.41
CA ASP A 55 20.14 11.08 14.20
C ASP A 55 20.74 10.63 15.56
N ASP A 56 20.15 9.65 16.24
CA ASP A 56 20.68 9.07 17.50
C ASP A 56 22.06 8.40 17.29
N MET A 57 22.21 7.56 16.25
CA MET A 57 23.50 6.89 15.95
C MET A 57 24.63 7.87 15.62
N LYS A 58 24.28 9.03 15.04
CA LYS A 58 25.23 10.11 14.78
C LYS A 58 25.68 10.75 16.10
N ASP A 59 24.75 11.03 16.99
CA ASP A 59 25.04 11.63 18.30
C ASP A 59 25.88 10.69 19.20
N GLU A 60 25.67 9.38 19.08
CA GLU A 60 26.49 8.34 19.73
C GLU A 60 27.89 8.17 19.09
N GLY A 61 28.16 8.83 17.96
CA GLY A 61 29.41 8.70 17.21
C GLY A 61 29.57 7.36 16.49
N ALA A 62 28.53 6.53 16.45
CA ALA A 62 28.51 5.25 15.73
C ALA A 62 28.33 5.43 14.21
N LEU A 63 27.90 6.62 13.77
CA LEU A 63 27.65 6.94 12.38
C LEU A 63 28.41 8.22 11.94
N PRO A 64 29.35 8.12 10.97
CA PRO A 64 30.04 9.28 10.41
C PRO A 64 29.08 10.26 9.71
N GLU A 65 29.42 11.55 9.69
CA GLU A 65 28.61 12.63 9.08
C GLU A 65 28.24 12.35 7.61
N ASP A 66 29.21 11.85 6.84
CA ASP A 66 29.02 11.54 5.41
C ASP A 66 28.03 10.37 5.21
N ASP A 67 28.13 9.34 6.05
CA ASP A 67 27.24 8.20 6.02
C ASP A 67 25.83 8.56 6.51
N HIS A 68 25.72 9.39 7.55
CA HIS A 68 24.44 9.93 8.02
C HIS A 68 23.69 10.67 6.92
N ARG A 69 24.38 11.55 6.19
CA ARG A 69 23.79 12.28 5.06
C ARG A 69 23.33 11.33 3.97
N ARG A 70 24.17 10.37 3.58
CA ARG A 70 23.87 9.39 2.55
C ARG A 70 22.67 8.51 2.91
N LEU A 71 22.59 8.02 4.14
CA LEU A 71 21.48 7.20 4.62
C LEU A 71 20.16 7.97 4.66
N ARG A 72 20.18 9.25 5.05
CA ARG A 72 19.00 10.12 5.01
C ARG A 72 18.50 10.36 3.59
N GLU A 73 19.41 10.65 2.65
CA GLU A 73 19.04 10.80 1.23
C GLU A 73 18.46 9.50 0.65
N GLN A 74 19.05 8.35 0.97
CA GLN A 74 18.53 7.05 0.54
C GLN A 74 17.15 6.76 1.15
N LEU A 75 16.97 7.04 2.44
CA LEU A 75 15.70 6.87 3.12
C LEU A 75 14.60 7.70 2.48
N ASP A 76 14.88 8.97 2.15
CA ASP A 76 13.91 9.83 1.47
C ASP A 76 13.60 9.34 0.04
N LYS A 77 14.61 8.92 -0.74
CA LYS A 77 14.39 8.33 -2.07
C LYS A 77 13.52 7.09 -2.02
N ILE A 78 13.86 6.14 -1.15
CA ILE A 78 13.11 4.88 -0.99
C ILE A 78 11.67 5.19 -0.55
N THR A 79 11.49 6.06 0.45
CA THR A 79 10.14 6.40 0.94
C THR A 79 9.30 7.06 -0.17
N HIS A 80 9.90 7.92 -0.98
CA HIS A 80 9.24 8.54 -2.11
C HIS A 80 8.83 7.52 -3.17
N GLU A 81 9.74 6.65 -3.59
CA GLU A 81 9.49 5.59 -4.56
C GLU A 81 8.33 4.67 -4.14
N TYR A 82 8.32 4.23 -2.87
CA TYR A 82 7.23 3.39 -2.37
C TYR A 82 5.91 4.16 -2.20
N THR A 83 5.97 5.47 -1.95
CA THR A 83 4.76 6.31 -1.93
C THR A 83 4.13 6.40 -3.32
N GLU A 84 4.95 6.56 -4.37
CA GLU A 84 4.50 6.56 -5.76
C GLU A 84 3.91 5.20 -6.16
N LYS A 85 4.60 4.09 -5.85
CA LYS A 85 4.09 2.73 -6.07
C LYS A 85 2.72 2.50 -5.42
N VAL A 86 2.52 2.99 -4.20
CA VAL A 86 1.21 2.90 -3.52
C VAL A 86 0.14 3.68 -4.29
N ASN A 87 0.45 4.88 -4.78
CA ASN A 87 -0.49 5.66 -5.60
C ASN A 87 -0.88 4.91 -6.88
N GLU A 88 0.10 4.39 -7.61
CA GLU A 88 -0.13 3.64 -8.85
C GLU A 88 -1.01 2.41 -8.63
N ILE A 89 -0.73 1.63 -7.58
CA ILE A 89 -1.53 0.44 -7.23
C ILE A 89 -2.96 0.82 -6.88
N VAL A 90 -3.14 1.88 -6.09
CA VAL A 90 -4.47 2.37 -5.69
C VAL A 90 -5.26 2.83 -6.90
N GLU A 91 -4.63 3.57 -7.81
CA GLU A 91 -5.27 4.06 -9.03
C GLU A 91 -5.63 2.92 -9.98
N ALA A 92 -4.69 2.02 -10.27
CA ALA A 92 -4.94 0.84 -11.10
C ALA A 92 -6.07 -0.03 -10.53
N LYS A 93 -6.08 -0.23 -9.20
CA LYS A 93 -7.12 -1.03 -8.54
C LYS A 93 -8.47 -0.32 -8.53
N ALA A 94 -8.50 1.00 -8.33
CA ALA A 94 -9.72 1.78 -8.40
C ALA A 94 -10.32 1.80 -9.81
N GLN A 95 -9.48 1.92 -10.84
CA GLN A 95 -9.91 1.84 -12.24
C GLN A 95 -10.47 0.46 -12.57
N GLN A 96 -9.78 -0.61 -12.15
CA GLN A 96 -10.26 -1.98 -12.33
C GLN A 96 -11.66 -2.19 -11.71
N MET A 97 -11.90 -1.65 -10.51
CA MET A 97 -13.21 -1.77 -9.84
C MET A 97 -14.33 -0.97 -10.52
N ARG A 98 -14.00 0.08 -11.27
CA ARG A 98 -14.98 0.85 -12.05
C ARG A 98 -15.33 0.15 -13.35
N THR A 99 -14.33 -0.41 -14.05
CA THR A 99 -14.51 -0.97 -15.38
C THR A 99 -15.09 -2.40 -15.39
N LEU A 100 -14.82 -3.22 -14.37
CA LEU A 100 -15.28 -4.62 -14.25
C LEU A 100 -16.69 -4.75 -13.71
#